data_AF-A0A222E8P0-F1
#
_entry.id   AF-A0A222E8P0-F1
#
_cell.length_a   1.000
_cell.length_b   1.000
_cell.length_c   1.000
_cell.angle_alpha   90.00
_cell.angle_beta   90.00
_cell.angle_gamma   90.00
#
_symmetry.space_group_name_H-M   'P 1'
#
loop_
_entity.id
_entity.type
_entity.pdbx_description
1 polymer ?
#
loop_
_entity_poly.entity_id
_entity_poly.type
_entity_poly.pdbx_seq_one_letter_code
_entity_poly.pdbx_strand_id
1 'polypeptide(L)' 'MRKLAILPAFFAAPAWAEGFDRPIPQPQSATAEFWYALACVALIVSMIVVQRLVSRR' A
#
# COMPACT_ATOMS: atom_id res chain seq x y z
N MET A 1 48.21 17.17 -14.43
CA MET A 1 46.99 17.59 -13.70
C MET A 1 45.70 17.41 -14.51
N ARG A 2 45.67 17.67 -15.83
CA ARG A 2 44.44 17.56 -16.66
C ARG A 2 43.77 16.17 -16.67
N LYS A 3 44.53 15.07 -16.55
CA LYS A 3 43.98 13.70 -16.55
C LYS A 3 43.26 13.32 -15.24
N LEU A 4 43.62 13.96 -14.12
CA LEU A 4 43.01 13.71 -12.80
C LEU A 4 41.61 14.33 -12.68
N ALA A 5 41.30 15.35 -13.49
CA ALA A 5 40.00 16.02 -13.49
C ALA A 5 38.86 15.16 -14.09
N ILE A 6 39.17 14.06 -14.77
CA ILE A 6 38.19 13.18 -15.42
C ILE A 6 37.61 12.16 -14.42
N LEU A 7 38.37 11.80 -13.37
CA LEU A 7 37.97 10.83 -12.36
C LEU A 7 36.65 11.17 -11.64
N PRO A 8 36.43 12.41 -11.14
CA PRO A 8 35.17 12.75 -10.45
C PRO A 8 33.95 12.76 -11.39
N ALA A 9 34.14 12.97 -12.69
CA ALA A 9 33.05 12.92 -13.66
C ALA A 9 32.47 11.51 -13.82
N PHE A 10 33.28 10.46 -13.62
CA PHE A 10 32.82 9.07 -13.61
C PHE A 10 32.03 8.71 -12.35
N PHE A 11 32.36 9.30 -11.20
CA PHE A 11 31.58 9.11 -9.96
C PHE A 11 30.25 9.88 -9.95
N ALA A 12 30.15 10.94 -10.74
CA ALA A 12 28.92 11.71 -10.92
C ALA A 12 27.99 11.16 -12.02
N ALA A 13 28.40 10.09 -12.73
CA ALA A 13 27.55 9.46 -13.73
C ALA A 13 26.39 8.72 -13.05
N PRO A 14 25.16 8.82 -13.57
CA PRO A 14 24.04 8.05 -13.05
C PRO A 14 24.35 6.56 -13.20
N ALA A 15 24.22 5.80 -12.11
CA ALA A 15 24.31 4.35 -12.18
C ALA A 15 23.21 3.84 -13.14
N TRP A 16 23.57 2.97 -14.09
CA TRP A 16 22.60 2.22 -14.87
C TRP A 16 21.94 1.17 -13.96
N ALA A 17 21.05 1.64 -13.10
CA ALA A 17 20.17 0.80 -12.32
C ALA A 17 19.01 0.34 -13.21
N GLU A 18 18.60 -0.90 -13.04
CA GLU A 18 17.37 -1.40 -13.62
C GLU A 18 16.20 -0.46 -13.25
N GLY A 19 15.35 -0.15 -14.22
CA GLY A 19 14.22 0.74 -14.00
C GLY A 19 13.35 0.18 -12.87
N PHE A 20 13.05 1.00 -11.87
CA PHE A 20 12.16 0.60 -10.77
C PHE A 20 10.81 0.20 -11.37
N ASP A 21 10.57 -1.11 -11.44
CA ASP A 21 9.27 -1.63 -11.84
C ASP A 21 8.33 -1.41 -10.65
N ARG A 22 7.53 -0.37 -10.78
CA ARG A 22 6.54 0.01 -9.77
C ARG A 22 5.50 -1.10 -9.76
N PRO A 23 5.36 -1.86 -8.65
CA PRO A 23 4.36 -2.92 -8.59
C PRO A 23 3.01 -2.31 -8.94
N ILE A 24 2.42 -2.76 -10.05
CA ILE A 24 1.08 -2.34 -10.42
C ILE A 24 0.18 -2.81 -9.28
N PRO A 25 -0.59 -1.90 -8.63
CA PRO A 25 -1.52 -2.31 -7.59
C PRO A 25 -2.37 -3.44 -8.15
N GLN A 26 -2.33 -4.61 -7.51
CA GLN A 26 -3.21 -5.70 -7.90
C GLN A 26 -4.63 -5.15 -7.94
N PRO A 27 -5.37 -5.36 -9.05
CA PRO A 27 -6.77 -4.97 -9.09
C PRO A 27 -7.48 -5.58 -7.87
N GLN A 28 -8.38 -4.82 -7.28
CA GLN A 28 -9.19 -5.19 -6.11
C GLN A 28 -9.57 -6.68 -6.21
N SER A 29 -8.96 -7.53 -5.37
CA SER A 29 -9.10 -8.97 -5.54
C SER A 29 -10.51 -9.37 -5.13
N ALA A 30 -11.16 -10.28 -5.86
CA ALA A 30 -12.49 -10.77 -5.51
C ALA A 30 -12.57 -11.29 -4.05
N THR A 31 -11.45 -11.82 -3.54
CA THR A 31 -11.32 -12.21 -2.13
C THR A 31 -11.32 -11.01 -1.18
N ALA A 32 -10.60 -9.93 -1.50
CA ALA A 32 -10.59 -8.71 -0.69
C ALA A 32 -11.98 -8.05 -0.65
N GLU A 33 -12.68 -8.00 -1.77
CA GLU A 33 -14.05 -7.48 -1.87
C GLU A 33 -15.02 -8.25 -0.98
N PHE A 34 -14.94 -9.58 -1.03
CA PHE A 34 -15.76 -10.46 -0.21
C PHE A 34 -15.52 -10.22 1.30
N TRP A 35 -14.26 -10.18 1.73
CA TRP A 35 -13.92 -9.96 3.14
C TRP A 35 -14.30 -8.57 3.63
N TYR A 36 -14.16 -7.55 2.77
CA TYR A 36 -14.60 -6.20 3.08
C TYR A 36 -16.12 -6.14 3.30
N ALA A 37 -16.91 -6.74 2.39
CA ALA A 37 -18.36 -6.80 2.52
C ALA A 37 -18.79 -7.52 3.81
N LEU A 38 -18.16 -8.65 4.14
CA LEU A 38 -18.43 -9.38 5.37
C LEU A 38 -18.11 -8.53 6.62
N ALA A 39 -17.00 -7.81 6.62
CA ALA A 39 -16.62 -6.92 7.71
C ALA A 39 -17.64 -5.78 7.91
N CYS A 40 -18.15 -5.19 6.83
CA CYS A 40 -19.21 -4.16 6.89
C CYS A 40 -20.48 -4.72 7.53
N VAL A 41 -20.91 -5.92 7.15
CA VAL A 41 -22.08 -6.58 7.75
C VAL A 41 -21.86 -6.82 9.25
N ALA A 42 -20.70 -7.37 9.62
CA ALA A 42 -20.35 -7.62 11.01
C ALA A 42 -20.36 -6.33 11.87
N LEU A 43 -19.85 -5.22 11.32
CA LEU A 43 -19.87 -3.91 11.98
C LEU A 43 -21.30 -3.45 12.27
N ILE A 44 -22.18 -3.50 11.27
CA ILE A 44 -23.59 -3.09 11.42
C ILE A 44 -24.29 -3.95 12.47
N VAL A 45 -24.11 -5.28 12.42
CA VAL A 45 -24.66 -6.20 13.42
C VAL A 45 -24.18 -5.84 14.82
N SER A 46 -22.89 -5.54 14.97
CA SER A 46 -22.30 -5.16 16.26
C SER A 46 -22.93 -3.87 16.82
N MET A 47 -23.12 -2.85 15.98
CA MET A 47 -23.82 -1.61 16.38
C MET A 47 -25.25 -1.89 16.84
N ILE A 48 -26.01 -2.74 16.12
CA ILE A 48 -27.38 -3.11 16.48
C ILE A 48 -27.40 -3.84 17.83
N VAL A 49 -26.48 -4.78 18.05
CA VAL A 49 -26.38 -5.54 19.30
C VAL A 49 -26.10 -4.61 20.47
N VAL A 50 -25.13 -3.70 20.33
CA VAL A 50 -24.80 -2.72 21.36
C VAL A 50 -25.99 -1.79 21.64
N GLN A 51 -26.63 -1.25 20.60
CA GLN A 51 -27.81 -0.39 20.75
C GLN A 51 -28.93 -1.11 21.52
N ARG A 52 -29.19 -2.38 21.19
CA ARG A 52 -30.21 -3.19 21.88
C ARG A 52 -29.84 -3.50 23.33
N LEU A 53 -28.56 -3.75 23.62
CA LEU A 53 -28.08 -4.00 24.97
C LEU A 53 -28.25 -2.76 25.85
N VAL A 54 -27.88 -1.58 25.34
CA VAL A 54 -27.96 -0.31 26.08
C VAL A 54 -29.41 0.16 26.21
N SER A 55 -30.23 0.03 25.17
CA SER A 55 -31.66 0.43 25.21
C SER A 55 -32.52 -0.38 26.19
N ARG A 56 -32.01 -1.49 26.73
CA ARG A 56 -32.69 -2.33 27.72
C ARG A 56 -32.24 -2.06 29.17
N ARG A 57 -31.27 -1.17 29.39
CA ARG A 57 -30.99 -0.56 30.70
C ARG A 57 -31.86 0.68 30.86
#